data_AF-A0A1W6CJ68-F1
#
_entry.id   AF-A0A1W6CJ68-F1
#
_cell.length_a   1.000
_cell.length_b   1.000
_cell.length_c   1.000
_cell.angle_alpha   90.00
_cell.angle_beta   90.00
_cell.angle_gamma   90.00
#
_symmetry.space_group_name_H-M   'P 1'
#
loop_
_entity.id
_entity.type
_entity.pdbx_description
1 polymer ?
#
loop_
_entity_poly.entity_id
_entity_poly.type
_entity_poly.pdbx_seq_one_letter_code
_entity_poly.pdbx_strand_id
1 'polypeptide(L)'
;MILLCPALALGAERIAPPKPSDLPPIDPPGVWHTLTQDDATTDSKCIGKPVTPLCAVETIQACFTRNDERLCQIGKGPAYRPLDLGTGRLTHYIRYRVAGTAIITKANRNAYIVERMVPRIGDIVLELNDLHCRNSTCGPEGGPPTSYILRRWEHGWYAAEWSTPRW
;
A
#
# COMPACT_ATOMS: atom_id res chain seq x y z
N MET A 1 -30.43 -42.80 22.10
CA MET A 1 -29.39 -42.57 21.08
C MET A 1 -29.02 -41.09 21.17
N ILE A 2 -27.91 -40.76 21.82
CA ILE A 2 -27.48 -39.37 22.05
C ILE A 2 -26.57 -38.99 20.87
N LEU A 3 -27.06 -38.14 19.96
CA LEU A 3 -26.23 -37.53 18.93
C LEU A 3 -25.40 -36.42 19.58
N LEU A 4 -24.11 -36.66 19.77
CA LEU A 4 -23.12 -35.62 19.99
C LEU A 4 -22.83 -34.94 18.65
N CYS A 5 -23.29 -33.70 18.48
CA CYS A 5 -22.75 -32.80 17.47
C CYS A 5 -21.37 -32.31 17.94
N PRO A 6 -20.27 -32.60 17.23
CA PRO A 6 -18.99 -31.96 17.52
C PRO A 6 -19.11 -30.49 17.10
N ALA A 7 -19.11 -29.60 18.09
CA ALA A 7 -18.95 -28.17 17.85
C ALA A 7 -17.54 -27.94 17.30
N LEU A 8 -17.44 -27.73 15.98
CA LEU A 8 -16.25 -27.18 15.34
C LEU A 8 -16.06 -25.76 15.88
N ALA A 9 -15.20 -25.61 16.88
CA ALA A 9 -14.69 -24.32 17.29
C ALA A 9 -13.88 -23.76 16.11
N LEU A 10 -14.50 -22.88 15.30
CA LEU A 10 -13.76 -22.02 14.39
C LEU A 10 -12.84 -21.15 15.26
N GLY A 11 -11.57 -21.54 15.36
CA GLY A 11 -10.54 -20.69 15.91
C GLY A 11 -10.42 -19.47 15.01
N ALA A 12 -10.88 -18.32 15.48
CA ALA A 12 -10.54 -17.05 14.85
C ALA A 12 -9.02 -16.91 14.88
N GLU A 13 -8.36 -17.15 13.75
CA GLU A 13 -6.92 -16.90 13.60
C GLU A 13 -6.68 -15.43 13.92
N ARG A 14 -6.09 -15.18 15.09
CA ARG A 14 -5.71 -13.84 15.49
C ARG A 14 -4.57 -13.43 14.58
N ILE A 15 -4.82 -12.43 13.75
CA ILE A 15 -3.80 -11.80 12.91
C ILE A 15 -2.67 -11.33 13.84
N ALA A 16 -1.49 -11.93 13.69
CA ALA A 16 -0.33 -11.58 14.50
C ALA A 16 0.06 -10.11 14.27
N PRO A 17 0.46 -9.39 15.34
CA PRO A 17 0.87 -7.99 15.22
C PRO A 17 2.08 -7.87 14.28
N PRO A 18 2.26 -6.72 13.61
CA PRO A 18 3.46 -6.48 12.84
C PRO A 18 4.69 -6.45 13.73
N LYS A 19 5.80 -6.86 13.15
CA LYS A 19 7.13 -6.80 13.74
C LYS A 19 8.04 -5.93 12.88
N PRO A 20 9.16 -5.42 13.42
CA PRO A 20 10.10 -4.60 12.66
C PRO A 20 10.57 -5.23 11.34
N SER A 21 10.67 -6.56 11.27
CA SER A 21 11.04 -7.28 10.03
C SER A 21 9.99 -7.20 8.91
N ASP A 22 8.78 -6.72 9.20
CA ASP A 22 7.73 -6.52 8.20
C ASP A 22 7.84 -5.14 7.53
N LEU A 23 8.66 -4.23 8.08
CA LEU A 23 8.90 -2.91 7.50
C LEU A 23 9.85 -3.05 6.30
N PRO A 24 9.51 -2.49 5.13
CA PRO A 24 10.47 -2.42 4.04
C PRO A 24 11.65 -1.49 4.43
N PRO A 25 12.84 -1.74 3.88
CA PRO A 25 13.98 -0.85 4.08
C PRO A 25 13.68 0.53 3.47
N ILE A 26 14.26 1.57 4.08
CA ILE A 26 14.30 2.92 3.49
C ILE A 26 15.33 2.90 2.36
N ASP A 27 14.96 3.44 1.21
CA ASP A 27 15.85 3.48 0.05
C ASP A 27 16.96 4.52 0.24
N PRO A 28 18.21 4.22 -0.16
CA PRO A 28 19.28 5.21 -0.14
C PRO A 28 18.97 6.43 -1.03
N PRO A 29 19.56 7.60 -0.76
CA PRO A 29 19.43 8.76 -1.64
C PRO A 29 19.82 8.44 -3.08
N GLY A 30 18.98 8.86 -4.04
CA GLY A 30 19.21 8.63 -5.47
C GLY A 30 18.81 7.24 -5.98
N VAL A 31 18.39 6.32 -5.11
CA VAL A 31 17.82 5.04 -5.51
C VAL A 31 16.32 5.21 -5.74
N TRP A 32 15.87 4.86 -6.93
CA TRP A 32 14.48 4.97 -7.37
C TRP A 32 14.05 3.68 -8.04
N HIS A 33 12.87 3.18 -7.68
CA HIS A 33 12.21 2.04 -8.31
C HIS A 33 11.22 2.54 -9.37
N THR A 34 11.08 1.80 -10.46
CA THR A 34 10.22 2.15 -11.59
C THR A 34 8.94 1.34 -11.56
N LEU A 35 7.80 2.03 -11.63
CA LEU A 35 6.48 1.41 -11.82
C LEU A 35 5.85 1.91 -13.12
N THR A 36 5.58 0.96 -14.01
CA THR A 36 5.13 1.19 -15.38
C THR A 36 3.75 0.56 -15.64
N GLN A 37 3.35 0.59 -16.91
CA GLN A 37 2.07 0.06 -17.39
C GLN A 37 1.97 -1.47 -17.38
N ASP A 38 3.08 -2.19 -17.18
CA ASP A 38 3.13 -3.65 -17.23
C ASP A 38 4.17 -4.25 -16.27
N ASP A 39 4.10 -5.56 -16.07
CA ASP A 39 4.99 -6.28 -15.15
C ASP A 39 6.39 -6.52 -15.74
N ALA A 40 6.55 -6.42 -17.05
CA ALA A 40 7.82 -6.66 -17.72
C ALA A 40 8.81 -5.49 -17.53
N THR A 41 8.28 -4.27 -17.41
CA THR A 41 9.07 -3.05 -17.34
C THR A 41 9.07 -2.37 -15.97
N THR A 42 8.38 -2.95 -14.98
CA THR A 42 8.41 -2.50 -13.59
C THR A 42 9.45 -3.25 -12.75
N ASP A 43 10.03 -2.55 -11.77
CA ASP A 43 10.97 -3.12 -10.82
C ASP A 43 10.25 -3.99 -9.76
N SER A 44 9.00 -3.66 -9.40
CA SER A 44 8.21 -4.46 -8.46
C SER A 44 7.97 -5.88 -8.97
N LYS A 45 8.07 -6.86 -8.07
CA LYS A 45 7.82 -8.29 -8.37
C LYS A 45 6.59 -8.86 -7.67
N CYS A 46 5.79 -8.02 -7.02
CA CYS A 46 4.65 -8.45 -6.21
C CYS A 46 3.36 -7.65 -6.40
N ILE A 47 3.25 -6.86 -7.48
CA ILE A 47 1.99 -6.24 -7.87
C ILE A 47 0.90 -7.33 -7.99
N GLY A 48 -0.24 -7.08 -7.34
CA GLY A 48 -1.36 -8.02 -7.27
C GLY A 48 -1.19 -9.15 -6.24
N LYS A 49 -0.08 -9.17 -5.49
CA LYS A 49 0.21 -10.15 -4.42
C LYS A 49 0.69 -9.42 -3.16
N PRO A 50 -0.21 -8.85 -2.36
CA PRO A 50 0.16 -7.94 -1.27
C PRO A 50 0.64 -8.69 -0.02
N VAL A 51 1.68 -9.52 -0.16
CA VAL A 51 2.24 -10.34 0.93
C VAL A 51 3.09 -9.53 1.91
N THR A 52 3.54 -8.34 1.52
CA THR A 52 4.22 -7.36 2.37
C THR A 52 3.52 -5.99 2.30
N PRO A 53 3.78 -5.07 3.24
CA PRO A 53 3.26 -3.70 3.17
C PRO A 53 3.65 -2.97 1.89
N LEU A 54 4.90 -3.14 1.43
CA LEU A 54 5.37 -2.54 0.18
C LEU A 54 4.61 -3.10 -1.03
N CYS A 55 4.40 -4.42 -1.08
CA CYS A 55 3.64 -5.04 -2.16
C CYS A 55 2.18 -4.53 -2.23
N ALA A 56 1.57 -4.22 -1.08
CA ALA A 56 0.25 -3.60 -1.05
C ALA A 56 0.26 -2.19 -1.66
N VAL A 57 1.26 -1.36 -1.31
CA VAL A 57 1.39 -0.01 -1.89
C VAL A 57 1.71 -0.06 -3.38
N GLU A 58 2.64 -0.91 -3.81
CA GLU A 58 2.96 -1.10 -5.23
C GLU A 58 1.73 -1.56 -6.03
N THR A 59 0.90 -2.43 -5.45
CA THR A 59 -0.36 -2.85 -6.06
C THR A 59 -1.34 -1.68 -6.23
N ILE A 60 -1.43 -0.77 -5.25
CA ILE A 60 -2.26 0.44 -5.35
C ILE A 60 -1.72 1.43 -6.37
N GLN A 61 -0.41 1.68 -6.37
CA GLN A 61 0.21 2.56 -7.35
C GLN A 61 0.04 2.03 -8.77
N ALA A 62 0.12 0.70 -8.95
CA ALA A 62 -0.17 0.03 -10.21
C ALA A 62 -1.64 0.14 -10.61
N CYS A 63 -2.58 0.04 -9.67
CA CYS A 63 -4.00 0.31 -9.90
C CYS A 63 -4.22 1.67 -10.57
N PHE A 64 -3.65 2.74 -10.02
CA PHE A 64 -3.79 4.08 -10.60
C PHE A 64 -3.03 4.25 -11.91
N THR A 65 -1.80 3.76 -11.97
CA THR A 65 -0.94 3.91 -13.15
C THR A 65 -1.53 3.17 -14.35
N ARG A 66 -2.03 1.96 -14.12
CA ARG A 66 -2.54 1.05 -15.17
C ARG A 66 -4.03 1.17 -15.42
N ASN A 67 -4.74 1.94 -14.59
CA ASN A 67 -6.19 2.02 -14.62
C ASN A 67 -6.85 0.61 -14.52
N ASP A 68 -6.39 -0.19 -13.55
CA ASP A 68 -6.84 -1.58 -13.36
C ASP A 68 -7.60 -1.72 -12.03
N GLU A 69 -8.92 -1.78 -12.14
CA GLU A 69 -9.82 -1.88 -10.99
C GLU A 69 -9.60 -3.16 -10.16
N ARG A 70 -9.12 -4.25 -10.77
CA ARG A 70 -8.79 -5.48 -10.05
C ARG A 70 -7.61 -5.26 -9.12
N LEU A 71 -6.60 -4.51 -9.57
CA LEU A 71 -5.48 -4.13 -8.71
C LEU A 71 -5.95 -3.20 -7.58
N CYS A 72 -6.93 -2.32 -7.83
CA CYS A 72 -7.47 -1.45 -6.81
C CYS A 72 -8.20 -2.25 -5.72
N GLN A 73 -8.97 -3.26 -6.12
CA GLN A 73 -9.63 -4.20 -5.22
C GLN A 73 -8.62 -4.96 -4.35
N ILE A 74 -7.56 -5.49 -4.97
CA ILE A 74 -6.52 -6.25 -4.23
C ILE A 74 -5.78 -5.34 -3.26
N GLY A 75 -5.30 -4.19 -3.72
CA GLY A 75 -4.47 -3.30 -2.91
C GLY A 75 -5.25 -2.63 -1.78
N LYS A 76 -6.56 -2.35 -1.95
CA LYS A 76 -7.40 -1.72 -0.91
C LYS A 76 -8.13 -2.75 -0.05
N GLY A 77 -8.22 -4.01 -0.47
CA GLY A 77 -8.87 -5.08 0.28
C GLY A 77 -10.25 -4.65 0.81
N PRO A 78 -10.54 -4.81 2.12
CA PRO A 78 -11.82 -4.42 2.72
C PRO A 78 -12.14 -2.92 2.65
N ALA A 79 -11.12 -2.06 2.47
CA ALA A 79 -11.29 -0.61 2.31
C ALA A 79 -11.60 -0.21 0.86
N TYR A 80 -11.64 -1.16 -0.07
CA TYR A 80 -11.98 -0.88 -1.45
C TYR A 80 -13.38 -0.25 -1.57
N ARG A 81 -13.45 0.79 -2.38
CA ARG A 81 -14.68 1.42 -2.86
C ARG A 81 -14.45 1.63 -4.36
N PRO A 82 -15.46 1.39 -5.22
CA PRO A 82 -15.31 1.63 -6.65
C PRO A 82 -14.76 3.04 -6.90
N LEU A 83 -13.73 3.12 -7.73
CA LEU A 83 -13.10 4.37 -8.10
C LEU A 83 -13.51 4.70 -9.54
N ASP A 84 -13.85 5.96 -9.80
CA ASP A 84 -13.92 6.45 -11.17
C ASP A 84 -12.51 6.75 -11.65
N LEU A 85 -11.87 5.75 -12.25
CA LEU A 85 -10.48 5.83 -12.70
C LEU A 85 -10.32 6.54 -14.07
N GLY A 86 -11.41 7.05 -14.66
CA GLY A 86 -11.41 7.64 -16.00
C GLY A 86 -11.05 6.63 -17.11
N THR A 87 -11.00 7.09 -18.37
CA THR A 87 -10.76 6.20 -19.54
C THR A 87 -9.46 6.50 -20.29
N GLY A 88 -8.60 7.37 -19.73
CA GLY A 88 -7.37 7.80 -20.41
C GLY A 88 -6.27 6.73 -20.35
N ARG A 89 -5.68 6.40 -21.50
CA ARG A 89 -4.37 5.72 -21.54
C ARG A 89 -3.31 6.70 -21.07
N LEU A 90 -2.83 6.48 -19.87
CA LEU A 90 -1.81 7.31 -19.27
C LEU A 90 -0.45 6.88 -19.82
N THR A 91 0.18 7.69 -20.67
CA THR A 91 1.58 7.48 -21.07
C THR A 91 2.56 7.85 -19.94
N HIS A 92 2.10 7.83 -18.69
CA HIS A 92 2.92 8.10 -17.54
C HIS A 92 3.38 6.79 -16.91
N TYR A 93 4.57 6.85 -16.33
CA TYR A 93 5.07 5.88 -15.36
C TYR A 93 5.51 6.68 -14.15
N ILE A 94 5.65 6.01 -13.01
CA ILE A 94 6.17 6.67 -11.81
C ILE A 94 7.53 6.09 -11.47
N ARG A 95 8.38 6.91 -10.88
CA ARG A 95 9.50 6.45 -10.09
C ARG A 95 9.19 6.72 -8.63
N TYR A 96 9.45 5.77 -7.75
CA TYR A 96 9.21 5.95 -6.32
C TYR A 96 10.41 5.49 -5.51
N ARG A 97 10.48 5.97 -4.26
CA ARG A 97 11.41 5.48 -3.26
C ARG A 97 10.74 5.44 -1.90
N VAL A 98 11.12 4.48 -1.07
CA VAL A 98 10.71 4.40 0.33
C VAL A 98 11.50 5.44 1.12
N ALA A 99 10.80 6.46 1.62
CA ALA A 99 11.37 7.56 2.39
C ALA A 99 11.30 7.32 3.90
N GLY A 100 10.30 6.57 4.35
CA GLY A 100 10.06 6.34 5.77
C GLY A 100 9.17 5.13 6.02
N THR A 101 9.42 4.46 7.14
CA THR A 101 8.60 3.35 7.62
C THR A 101 8.44 3.40 9.13
N ALA A 102 7.24 3.08 9.61
CA ALA A 102 6.98 3.00 11.04
C ALA A 102 5.85 2.02 11.35
N ILE A 103 5.90 1.40 12.54
CA ILE A 103 4.74 0.75 13.15
C ILE A 103 4.02 1.81 14.00
N ILE A 104 2.71 1.90 13.84
CA ILE A 104 1.88 2.78 14.65
C ILE A 104 1.77 2.22 16.07
N THR A 105 2.21 3.01 17.04
CA THR A 105 2.15 2.75 18.47
C THR A 105 1.21 3.75 19.14
N LYS A 106 0.93 3.57 20.43
CA LYS A 106 0.20 4.58 21.21
C LYS A 106 0.87 5.95 21.19
N ALA A 107 2.21 5.98 21.14
CA ALA A 107 2.99 7.20 21.26
C ALA A 107 2.97 8.08 19.99
N ASN A 108 2.95 7.46 18.81
CA ASN A 108 3.03 8.18 17.52
C ASN A 108 1.71 8.22 16.72
N ARG A 109 0.65 7.53 17.18
CA ARG A 109 -0.63 7.42 16.46
C ARG A 109 -1.20 8.76 15.97
N ASN A 110 -1.11 9.78 16.79
CA ASN A 110 -1.72 11.08 16.48
C ASN A 110 -1.00 11.82 15.34
N ALA A 111 0.25 11.46 15.03
CA ALA A 111 0.99 12.04 13.91
C ALA A 111 0.47 11.57 12.54
N TYR A 112 -0.32 10.49 12.51
CA TYR A 112 -0.78 9.85 11.26
C TYR A 112 -2.29 9.91 11.09
N ILE A 113 -2.98 10.77 11.82
CA ILE A 113 -4.42 10.96 11.63
C ILE A 113 -4.64 11.55 10.23
N VAL A 114 -5.36 10.79 9.40
CA VAL A 114 -5.78 11.18 8.05
C VAL A 114 -7.28 11.43 8.06
N GLU A 115 -7.76 12.37 7.23
CA GLU A 115 -9.11 12.95 7.33
C GLU A 115 -10.24 11.93 7.48
N ARG A 116 -10.12 10.76 6.82
CA ARG A 116 -11.20 9.77 6.73
C ARG A 116 -10.95 8.51 7.55
N MET A 117 -9.82 8.42 8.26
CA MET A 117 -9.47 7.20 8.99
C MET A 117 -8.61 7.48 10.21
N VAL A 118 -9.03 6.89 11.34
CA VAL A 118 -8.20 6.87 12.54
C VAL A 118 -7.28 5.64 12.49
N PRO A 119 -5.94 5.82 12.48
CA PRO A 119 -5.02 4.69 12.43
C PRO A 119 -5.18 3.77 13.64
N ARG A 120 -4.88 2.49 13.48
CA ARG A 120 -4.88 1.50 14.56
C ARG A 120 -3.45 1.26 15.04
N ILE A 121 -3.32 0.92 16.32
CA ILE A 121 -2.05 0.42 16.86
C ILE A 121 -1.71 -0.88 16.11
N GLY A 122 -0.48 -0.97 15.61
CA GLY A 122 -0.04 -2.06 14.76
C GLY A 122 -0.40 -1.89 13.28
N ASP A 123 -0.96 -0.76 12.83
CA ASP A 123 -0.87 -0.44 11.41
C ASP A 123 0.58 -0.05 11.06
N ILE A 124 0.96 -0.19 9.80
CA ILE A 124 2.25 0.27 9.28
C ILE A 124 2.03 1.58 8.52
N VAL A 125 2.91 2.55 8.71
CA VAL A 125 3.03 3.71 7.83
C VAL A 125 4.18 3.47 6.87
N LEU A 126 3.91 3.65 5.58
CA LEU A 126 4.91 3.66 4.52
C LEU A 126 4.86 5.02 3.82
N GLU A 127 5.97 5.75 3.85
CA GLU A 127 6.12 7.05 3.22
C GLU A 127 6.88 6.87 1.90
N LEU A 128 6.27 7.32 0.80
CA LEU A 128 6.88 7.29 -0.52
C LEU A 128 7.07 8.69 -1.07
N ASN A 129 8.25 8.96 -1.61
CA ASN A 129 8.43 10.02 -2.59
C ASN A 129 8.22 9.44 -3.97
N ASP A 130 7.53 10.18 -4.83
CA ASP A 130 7.24 9.78 -6.20
C ASP A 130 7.56 10.89 -7.21
N LEU A 131 8.00 10.45 -8.39
CA LEU A 131 8.21 11.26 -9.57
C LEU A 131 7.25 10.78 -10.65
N HIS A 132 6.41 11.67 -11.14
CA HIS A 132 5.60 11.39 -12.32
C HIS A 132 6.45 11.62 -13.57
N CYS A 133 6.55 10.60 -14.42
CA CYS A 133 7.39 10.62 -15.60
C CYS A 133 6.56 10.44 -16.88
N ARG A 134 6.99 11.08 -17.97
CA ARG A 134 6.41 10.98 -19.32
C ARG A 134 7.54 11.04 -20.36
N ASN A 135 7.51 10.16 -21.37
CA ASN A 135 8.50 10.13 -22.46
C ASN A 135 9.96 10.18 -21.96
N SER A 136 10.28 9.39 -20.93
CA SER A 136 11.60 9.31 -20.27
C SER A 136 12.02 10.53 -19.43
N THR A 137 11.20 11.58 -19.36
CA THR A 137 11.44 12.74 -18.50
C THR A 137 10.59 12.64 -17.24
N CYS A 138 11.22 12.79 -16.07
CA CYS A 138 10.52 12.85 -14.80
C CYS A 138 10.36 14.29 -14.33
N GLY A 139 9.24 14.59 -13.68
CA GLY A 139 9.08 15.84 -12.93
C GLY A 139 10.11 15.95 -11.79
N PRO A 140 10.24 17.14 -11.18
CA PRO A 140 11.06 17.30 -9.98
C PRO A 140 10.53 16.42 -8.84
N GLU A 141 11.38 16.12 -7.87
CA GLU A 141 10.92 15.50 -6.61
C GLU A 141 9.91 16.41 -5.94
N GLY A 142 8.65 15.99 -5.99
CA GLY A 142 7.54 16.73 -5.44
C GLY A 142 7.38 16.45 -3.96
N GLY A 143 8.05 17.22 -3.12
CA GLY A 143 7.51 17.52 -1.79
C GLY A 143 7.57 16.49 -0.70
N PRO A 144 6.81 16.73 0.38
CA PRO A 144 6.71 15.77 1.47
C PRO A 144 6.12 14.46 0.93
N PRO A 145 6.57 13.30 1.46
CA PRO A 145 6.17 12.01 0.94
C PRO A 145 4.67 11.75 1.11
N THR A 146 4.11 10.97 0.18
CA THR A 146 2.78 10.39 0.36
C THR A 146 2.86 9.33 1.45
N SER A 147 2.02 9.48 2.49
CA SER A 147 1.93 8.53 3.60
C SER A 147 0.82 7.52 3.33
N TYR A 148 1.17 6.23 3.25
CA TYR A 148 0.23 5.13 3.17
C TYR A 148 0.07 4.47 4.54
N ILE A 149 -1.17 4.20 4.94
CA ILE A 149 -1.48 3.42 6.14
C ILE A 149 -1.88 2.01 5.73
N LEU A 150 -1.05 1.05 6.11
CA LEU A 150 -1.13 -0.34 5.73
C LEU A 150 -1.65 -1.17 6.88
N ARG A 151 -2.63 -2.02 6.60
CA ARG A 151 -3.21 -2.93 7.58
C ARG A 151 -3.14 -4.36 7.10
N ARG A 152 -2.88 -5.25 8.04
CA ARG A 152 -2.88 -6.69 7.80
C ARG A 152 -4.31 -7.22 7.72
N TRP A 153 -4.59 -8.09 6.75
CA TRP A 153 -5.89 -8.73 6.55
C TRP A 153 -5.71 -10.15 6.04
N GLU A 154 -6.30 -11.13 6.74
CA GLU A 154 -6.34 -12.57 6.43
C GLU A 154 -5.02 -13.15 5.88
N HIS A 155 -4.76 -12.95 4.58
CA HIS A 155 -3.64 -13.53 3.84
C HIS A 155 -2.63 -12.50 3.31
N GLY A 156 -2.69 -11.23 3.74
CA GLY A 156 -1.77 -10.22 3.27
C GLY A 156 -1.96 -8.85 3.92
N TRP A 157 -1.64 -7.83 3.15
CA TRP A 157 -1.69 -6.43 3.50
C TRP A 157 -2.61 -5.67 2.55
N TYR A 158 -3.16 -4.56 3.02
CA TYR A 158 -3.89 -3.65 2.17
C TYR A 158 -3.64 -2.20 2.61
N ALA A 159 -3.75 -1.26 1.66
CA ALA A 159 -3.73 0.16 1.94
C ALA A 159 -5.11 0.60 2.45
N ALA A 160 -5.18 0.89 3.74
CA ALA A 160 -6.42 1.31 4.39
C ALA A 160 -6.77 2.77 4.09
N GLU A 161 -5.76 3.63 3.97
CA GLU A 161 -5.87 5.04 3.57
C GLU A 161 -4.50 5.54 3.10
N TRP A 162 -4.47 6.66 2.40
CA TRP A 162 -3.25 7.41 2.15
C TRP A 162 -3.50 8.92 2.19
N SER A 163 -2.43 9.68 2.43
CA SER A 163 -2.44 11.13 2.37
C SER A 163 -1.25 11.61 1.57
N THR A 164 -1.54 12.32 0.48
CA THR A 164 -0.56 13.08 -0.29
C THR A 164 -0.72 14.53 0.13
N PRO A 165 0.25 15.10 0.87
CA PRO A 165 0.14 16.49 1.32
C PRO A 165 -0.01 17.41 0.10
N ARG A 166 -0.99 18.31 0.15
CA ARG A 166 -1.17 19.35 -0.86
C ARG A 166 -0.32 20.56 -0.50
N TRP A 167 0.17 21.25 -1.53
CA TRP A 167 0.89 22.51 -1.45
C TRP A 167 -0.07 23.69 -1.58
#